data_AF-A0A1G9T178-F1
#
_entry.id   AF-A0A1G9T178-F1
#
_cell.length_a   1.000
_cell.length_b   1.000
_cell.length_c   1.000
_cell.angle_alpha   90.00
_cell.angle_beta   90.00
_cell.angle_gamma   90.00
#
_symmetry.space_group_name_H-M   'P 1'
#
loop_
_entity.id
_entity.type
_entity.pdbx_description
1 polymer ?
#
loop_
_entity_poly.entity_id
_entity_poly.type
_entity_poly.pdbx_seq_one_letter_code
_entity_poly.pdbx_strand_id
1 'polypeptide(L)'
;MDPNVMLGPVDQLGREVVSGVLVIEFVLLGLVVANMLTRLLAYRRNVAEAAEEDVESLSRHPLHEATNVLLLLGTFYYTTVAPHGGIVLSMFVVGLVIADVFEHEVRSVDLRKDDKLRAPKGALGISAFTLAYAGFQSLFFLVSDYWGAIV
;
A
#
# COMPACT_ATOMS: atom_id res chain seq x y z
N MET A 1 2.63 23.38 24.94
CA MET A 1 2.47 22.28 23.97
C MET A 1 3.22 22.69 22.72
N ASP A 2 4.08 21.83 22.19
CA ASP A 2 4.78 22.12 20.94
C ASP A 2 3.72 22.16 19.82
N PRO A 3 3.48 23.31 19.15
CA PRO A 3 2.42 23.44 18.15
C PRO A 3 2.63 22.53 16.92
N ASN A 4 3.82 21.94 16.80
CA ASN A 4 4.16 21.02 15.72
C ASN A 4 3.72 19.57 16.00
N VAL A 5 3.12 19.27 17.15
CA VAL A 5 2.60 17.96 17.54
C VAL A 5 1.09 17.94 17.33
N MET A 6 0.63 17.38 16.21
CA MET A 6 -0.79 17.27 15.85
C MET A 6 -1.46 16.02 16.45
N LEU A 7 -0.78 14.86 16.52
CA LEU A 7 -1.38 13.58 16.96
C LEU A 7 -0.82 13.06 18.29
N GLY A 8 -0.12 13.90 19.05
CA GLY A 8 0.35 13.56 20.40
C GLY A 8 1.36 12.41 20.40
N PRO A 9 1.11 11.29 21.11
CA PRO A 9 2.06 10.16 21.20
C PRO A 9 2.41 9.52 19.85
N VAL A 10 1.49 9.55 18.87
CA VAL A 10 1.74 8.99 17.53
C VAL A 10 2.84 9.77 16.80
N ASP A 11 2.88 11.10 16.98
CA ASP A 11 3.91 11.94 16.38
C ASP A 11 5.30 11.64 16.96
N GLN A 12 5.37 11.32 18.25
CA GLN A 12 6.62 10.98 18.92
C GLN A 12 7.22 9.69 18.33
N LEU A 13 6.38 8.66 18.16
CA LEU A 13 6.81 7.39 17.57
C LEU A 13 7.10 7.52 16.07
N GLY A 14 6.25 8.22 15.32
CA GLY A 14 6.41 8.31 13.86
C GLY A 14 7.57 9.22 13.44
N ARG A 15 7.96 10.19 14.26
CA ARG A 15 9.11 11.08 14.03
C ARG A 15 10.41 10.57 14.65
N GLU A 16 10.36 9.45 15.35
CA GLU A 16 11.57 8.80 15.85
C GLU A 16 12.47 8.45 14.66
N VAL A 17 13.75 8.80 14.78
CA VAL A 17 14.74 8.59 13.73
C VAL A 17 15.63 7.43 14.15
N VAL A 18 15.63 6.38 13.34
CA VAL A 18 16.50 5.20 13.50
C VAL A 18 17.40 5.13 12.27
N SER A 19 18.72 5.20 12.47
CA SER A 19 19.71 5.18 11.38
C SER A 19 19.52 6.27 10.32
N GLY A 20 19.01 7.44 10.72
CA GLY A 20 18.74 8.56 9.80
C GLY A 20 17.42 8.45 9.02
N VAL A 21 16.61 7.43 9.29
CA VAL A 21 15.32 7.14 8.64
C VAL A 21 14.19 7.28 9.65
N LEU A 22 13.03 7.80 9.24
CA LEU A 22 11.89 7.95 10.15
C LEU A 22 11.23 6.59 10.39
N VAL A 23 10.84 6.27 11.63
CA VAL A 23 10.17 5.00 11.95
C VAL A 23 8.91 4.79 11.11
N ILE A 24 8.17 5.86 10.79
CA ILE A 24 6.99 5.78 9.92
C ILE A 24 7.31 5.24 8.52
N GLU A 25 8.52 5.47 7.99
CA GLU A 25 8.93 4.98 6.67
C GLU A 25 9.05 3.45 6.66
N PHE A 26 9.57 2.85 7.74
CA PHE A 26 9.60 1.40 7.91
C PHE A 26 8.19 0.82 8.10
N VAL A 27 7.34 1.49 8.87
CA VAL A 27 5.94 1.08 9.06
C VAL A 27 5.20 1.07 7.72
N LEU A 28 5.39 2.10 6.90
CA LEU A 28 4.79 2.20 5.58
C LEU A 28 5.33 1.13 4.63
N LEU A 29 6.65 0.87 4.63
CA LEU A 29 7.21 -0.25 3.86
C LEU A 29 6.55 -1.57 4.26
N GLY A 30 6.41 -1.83 5.57
CA GLY A 30 5.74 -3.01 6.09
C GLY A 30 4.27 -3.10 5.65
N LEU A 31 3.54 -2.00 5.70
CA LEU A 31 2.14 -1.93 5.24
C LEU A 31 2.02 -2.16 3.73
N VAL A 32 2.96 -1.68 2.92
CA VAL A 32 2.97 -1.93 1.47
C VAL A 32 3.16 -3.42 1.20
N VAL A 33 4.12 -4.07 1.87
CA VAL A 33 4.32 -5.52 1.76
C VAL A 33 3.07 -6.28 2.22
N ALA A 34 2.50 -5.89 3.37
CA ALA A 34 1.28 -6.50 3.88
C ALA A 34 0.10 -6.35 2.90
N ASN A 35 -0.06 -5.19 2.27
CA ASN A 35 -1.09 -4.94 1.26
C ASN A 35 -0.93 -5.83 0.02
N MET A 36 0.30 -6.02 -0.46
CA MET A 36 0.58 -6.93 -1.57
C MET A 36 0.25 -8.39 -1.21
N LEU A 37 0.58 -8.82 0.01
CA LEU A 37 0.25 -10.16 0.51
C LEU A 37 -1.26 -10.34 0.66
N THR A 38 -1.97 -9.39 1.27
CA THR A 38 -3.42 -9.46 1.43
C THR A 38 -4.14 -9.42 0.08
N ARG A 39 -3.60 -8.73 -0.93
CA ARG A 39 -4.11 -8.79 -2.30
C ARG A 39 -4.02 -10.19 -2.90
N LEU A 40 -2.88 -10.86 -2.73
CA LEU A 40 -2.71 -12.24 -3.23
C LEU A 40 -3.73 -13.18 -2.57
N LEU A 41 -3.93 -13.03 -1.26
CA LEU A 41 -4.92 -13.80 -0.51
C LEU A 41 -6.36 -13.48 -0.99
N ALA A 42 -6.67 -12.20 -1.20
CA ALA A 42 -7.95 -11.77 -1.76
C ALA A 42 -8.19 -12.39 -3.14
N TYR A 43 -7.22 -12.34 -4.04
CA TYR A 43 -7.35 -12.95 -5.37
C TYR A 43 -7.61 -14.46 -5.30
N ARG A 44 -6.86 -15.19 -4.44
CA ARG A 44 -7.06 -16.63 -4.26
C ARG A 44 -8.46 -16.95 -3.73
N ARG A 45 -8.96 -16.15 -2.79
CA ARG A 45 -10.33 -16.28 -2.27
C ARG A 45 -11.37 -16.04 -3.36
N ASN A 46 -11.23 -14.98 -4.16
CA ASN A 46 -12.15 -14.70 -5.25
C ASN A 46 -12.18 -15.82 -6.31
N VAL A 47 -11.03 -16.45 -6.59
CA VAL A 47 -10.96 -17.62 -7.49
C VAL A 47 -11.66 -18.84 -6.89
N ALA A 48 -11.55 -19.05 -5.58
CA ALA A 48 -12.26 -20.14 -4.90
C ALA A 48 -13.79 -19.90 -4.89
N GLU A 49 -14.22 -18.68 -4.57
CA GLU A 49 -15.64 -18.29 -4.60
C GLU A 49 -16.24 -18.44 -6.01
N ALA A 50 -15.51 -18.04 -7.05
CA ALA A 50 -15.96 -18.20 -8.43
C ALA A 50 -16.12 -19.66 -8.91
N ALA A 51 -15.63 -20.64 -8.14
CA ALA A 51 -15.82 -22.06 -8.45
C ALA A 51 -17.07 -22.66 -7.79
N GLU A 52 -17.74 -21.92 -6.91
CA GLU A 52 -18.98 -22.35 -6.25
C GLU A 52 -20.18 -22.13 -7.18
N GLU A 53 -21.11 -23.09 -7.20
CA GLU A 53 -22.38 -22.95 -7.92
C GLU A 53 -23.26 -21.96 -7.13
N ASP A 54 -23.74 -20.88 -7.77
CA ASP A 54 -24.63 -19.83 -7.21
C ASP A 54 -23.96 -18.54 -6.64
N VAL A 55 -22.76 -18.18 -7.09
CA VAL A 55 -22.12 -16.91 -6.72
C VAL A 55 -22.47 -15.78 -7.71
N GLU A 56 -23.31 -14.83 -7.29
CA GLU A 56 -23.67 -13.66 -8.10
C GLU A 56 -22.67 -12.48 -7.99
N SER A 57 -21.88 -12.45 -6.91
CA SER A 57 -20.90 -11.39 -6.66
C SER A 57 -19.76 -11.87 -5.77
N LEU A 58 -18.54 -11.40 -6.05
CA LEU A 58 -17.36 -11.74 -5.28
C LEU A 58 -17.29 -10.93 -3.99
N SER A 59 -16.84 -11.56 -2.90
CA SER A 59 -16.68 -10.86 -1.63
C SER A 59 -15.42 -9.99 -1.60
N ARG A 60 -15.41 -8.99 -0.71
CA ARG A 60 -14.23 -8.16 -0.42
C ARG A 60 -13.45 -8.76 0.74
N HIS A 61 -12.13 -8.85 0.59
CA HIS A 61 -11.27 -9.41 1.63
C HIS A 61 -11.01 -8.38 2.73
N PRO A 62 -11.48 -8.58 3.98
CA PRO A 62 -11.48 -7.53 5.01
C PRO A 62 -10.08 -7.06 5.39
N LEU A 63 -9.09 -7.98 5.44
CA LEU A 63 -7.70 -7.60 5.71
C LEU A 63 -7.12 -6.73 4.59
N HIS A 64 -7.54 -6.94 3.34
CA HIS A 64 -7.02 -6.15 2.22
C HIS A 64 -7.59 -4.73 2.27
N GLU A 65 -8.90 -4.60 2.52
CA GLU A 65 -9.55 -3.30 2.72
C GLU A 65 -8.96 -2.55 3.93
N ALA A 66 -8.70 -3.24 5.03
CA ALA A 66 -8.01 -2.65 6.18
C ALA A 66 -6.61 -2.13 5.81
N THR A 67 -5.83 -2.90 5.04
CA THR A 67 -4.50 -2.42 4.59
C THR A 67 -4.59 -1.22 3.64
N ASN A 68 -5.62 -1.14 2.79
CA ASN A 68 -5.84 0.04 1.93
C ASN A 68 -6.11 1.29 2.76
N VAL A 69 -6.99 1.19 3.76
CA VAL A 69 -7.30 2.30 4.67
C VAL A 69 -6.07 2.71 5.49
N LEU A 70 -5.35 1.75 6.06
CA LEU A 70 -4.14 2.02 6.84
C LEU A 70 -3.04 2.67 6.00
N LEU A 71 -2.85 2.26 4.74
CA LEU A 71 -1.90 2.89 3.83
C LEU A 71 -2.30 4.33 3.49
N LEU A 72 -3.58 4.59 3.20
CA LEU A 72 -4.06 5.95 2.95
C LEU A 72 -3.81 6.86 4.15
N LEU A 73 -4.26 6.44 5.33
CA LEU A 73 -4.07 7.22 6.56
C LEU A 73 -2.59 7.39 6.90
N GLY A 74 -1.80 6.33 6.79
CA GLY A 74 -0.36 6.36 7.06
C GLY A 74 0.39 7.30 6.12
N THR A 75 0.07 7.32 4.83
CA THR A 75 0.73 8.21 3.86
C THR A 75 0.30 9.67 4.00
N PHE A 76 -0.96 9.93 4.36
CA PHE A 76 -1.41 11.28 4.70
C PHE A 76 -0.74 11.78 5.97
N TYR A 77 -0.62 10.94 7.00
CA TYR A 77 0.15 11.27 8.19
C TYR A 77 1.62 11.57 7.83
N TYR A 78 2.27 10.70 7.05
CA TYR A 78 3.65 10.88 6.62
C TYR A 78 3.87 12.17 5.83
N THR A 79 2.87 12.63 5.07
CA THR A 79 2.89 13.94 4.41
C THR A 79 3.01 15.11 5.39
N THR A 80 2.47 14.99 6.61
CA THR A 80 2.61 16.04 7.64
C THR A 80 4.01 16.07 8.27
N VAL A 81 4.73 14.95 8.23
CA VAL A 81 6.05 14.80 8.85
C VAL A 81 7.17 15.05 7.83
N ALA A 82 7.05 14.48 6.64
CA ALA A 82 8.00 14.59 5.54
C ALA A 82 7.23 14.95 4.26
N PRO A 83 6.95 16.25 4.00
CA PRO A 83 6.01 16.67 2.96
C PRO A 83 6.30 16.11 1.58
N HIS A 84 7.55 16.20 1.11
CA HIS A 84 7.90 15.71 -0.22
C HIS A 84 7.79 14.18 -0.32
N GLY A 85 8.35 13.46 0.66
CA GLY A 85 8.26 12.01 0.75
C GLY A 85 6.81 11.51 0.75
N GLY A 86 6.00 12.10 1.64
CA GLY A 86 4.61 11.73 1.83
C GLY A 86 3.70 12.07 0.64
N ILE A 87 3.87 13.22 0.00
CA ILE A 87 3.06 13.57 -1.19
C ILE A 87 3.26 12.53 -2.28
N VAL A 88 4.52 12.22 -2.64
CA VAL A 88 4.80 11.26 -3.72
C VAL A 88 4.29 9.86 -3.36
N LEU A 89 4.52 9.39 -2.13
CA LEU A 89 4.03 8.07 -1.71
C LEU A 89 2.50 8.01 -1.68
N SER A 90 1.84 9.08 -1.22
CA SER A 90 0.38 9.17 -1.18
C SER A 90 -0.23 9.14 -2.58
N MET A 91 0.41 9.75 -3.59
CA MET A 91 -0.04 9.65 -4.98
C MET A 91 -0.04 8.19 -5.47
N PHE A 92 1.03 7.43 -5.18
CA PHE A 92 1.07 6.01 -5.52
C PHE A 92 0.03 5.20 -4.76
N VAL A 93 -0.15 5.45 -3.46
CA VAL A 93 -1.15 4.75 -2.64
C VAL A 93 -2.59 5.07 -3.04
N VAL A 94 -2.91 6.32 -3.39
CA VAL A 94 -4.24 6.66 -3.91
C VAL A 94 -4.48 5.93 -5.23
N GLY A 95 -3.51 5.92 -6.14
CA GLY A 95 -3.59 5.16 -7.39
C GLY A 95 -3.76 3.66 -7.17
N LEU A 96 -3.04 3.11 -6.18
CA LEU A 96 -3.13 1.72 -5.74
C LEU A 96 -4.55 1.34 -5.28
N VAL A 97 -5.13 2.13 -4.38
CA VAL A 97 -6.49 1.87 -3.86
C VAL A 97 -7.54 1.99 -4.96
N ILE A 98 -7.41 2.98 -5.84
CA ILE A 98 -8.30 3.13 -7.00
C ILE A 98 -8.19 1.89 -7.91
N ALA A 99 -6.97 1.44 -8.21
CA ALA A 99 -6.75 0.24 -9.01
C ALA A 99 -7.39 -1.00 -8.37
N ASP A 100 -7.26 -1.19 -7.05
CA ASP A 100 -7.87 -2.32 -6.35
C ASP A 100 -9.40 -2.32 -6.41
N VAL A 101 -10.03 -1.14 -6.28
CA VAL A 101 -11.49 -1.01 -6.43
C VAL A 101 -11.92 -1.45 -7.83
N PHE A 102 -11.28 -0.90 -8.88
CA PHE A 102 -11.64 -1.26 -10.25
C PHE A 102 -11.35 -2.73 -10.58
N GLU A 103 -10.24 -3.29 -10.10
CA GLU A 103 -9.93 -4.71 -10.29
C GLU A 103 -10.96 -5.63 -9.61
N HIS A 104 -11.55 -5.21 -8.48
CA HIS A 104 -12.65 -5.94 -7.88
C HIS A 104 -13.91 -5.90 -8.76
N GLU A 105 -14.34 -4.71 -9.19
CA GLU A 105 -15.54 -4.56 -10.04
C GLU A 105 -15.40 -5.30 -11.37
N VAL A 106 -14.21 -5.23 -11.98
CA VAL A 106 -13.90 -5.94 -13.23
C VAL A 106 -14.03 -7.45 -13.06
N ARG A 107 -13.57 -8.02 -11.96
CA ARG A 107 -13.70 -9.47 -11.69
C ARG A 107 -15.16 -9.88 -11.46
N SER A 108 -15.95 -9.05 -10.79
CA SER A 108 -17.40 -9.30 -10.65
C SER A 108 -18.12 -9.29 -11.99
N VAL A 109 -17.66 -8.47 -12.96
CA VAL A 109 -18.16 -8.52 -14.34
C VAL A 109 -17.71 -9.79 -15.07
N ASP A 110 -16.45 -10.21 -14.90
CA ASP A 110 -15.94 -11.46 -15.50
C ASP A 110 -16.73 -12.67 -14.98
N LEU A 111 -17.02 -12.72 -13.68
CA LEU A 111 -17.84 -13.77 -13.05
C LEU A 111 -19.22 -13.89 -13.72
N ARG A 112 -19.92 -12.76 -13.94
CA ARG A 112 -21.26 -12.74 -14.55
C ARG A 112 -21.27 -13.15 -16.03
N LYS A 113 -20.11 -13.19 -16.67
CA LYS A 113 -19.95 -13.59 -18.07
C LYS A 113 -19.48 -15.05 -18.20
N ASP A 114 -19.36 -15.77 -17.08
CA ASP A 114 -18.72 -17.09 -17.02
C ASP A 114 -17.29 -17.09 -17.59
N ASP A 115 -16.61 -15.93 -17.53
CA ASP A 115 -15.25 -15.75 -17.98
C ASP A 115 -14.25 -16.08 -16.85
N LYS A 116 -13.03 -16.48 -17.23
CA LYS A 116 -11.95 -16.70 -16.25
C LYS A 116 -11.57 -15.39 -15.56
N LEU A 117 -11.60 -15.38 -14.22
CA LEU A 117 -11.19 -14.22 -13.43
C LEU A 117 -9.77 -13.77 -13.78
N ARG A 118 -9.67 -12.50 -14.18
CA ARG A 118 -8.37 -11.89 -14.50
C ARG A 118 -7.52 -11.68 -13.24
N ALA A 119 -6.22 -11.84 -13.41
CA ALA A 119 -5.23 -11.46 -12.41
C ALA A 119 -5.17 -9.92 -12.28
N PRO A 120 -4.84 -9.37 -11.09
CA PRO A 120 -4.90 -7.94 -10.80
C PRO A 120 -3.71 -7.17 -11.42
N LYS A 121 -3.63 -7.10 -12.74
CA LYS A 121 -2.47 -6.57 -13.48
C LYS A 121 -2.23 -5.08 -13.21
N GLY A 122 -3.30 -4.28 -13.17
CA GLY A 122 -3.19 -2.84 -12.95
C GLY A 122 -2.68 -2.54 -11.55
N ALA A 123 -3.27 -3.20 -10.57
CA ALA A 123 -2.88 -3.04 -9.18
C ALA A 123 -1.45 -3.56 -8.91
N LEU A 124 -1.00 -4.63 -9.59
CA LEU A 124 0.38 -5.14 -9.48
C LEU A 124 1.42 -4.12 -9.96
N GLY A 125 1.16 -3.44 -11.08
CA GLY A 125 2.07 -2.42 -11.62
C GLY A 125 2.26 -1.28 -10.63
N ILE A 126 1.17 -0.69 -10.14
CA ILE A 126 1.24 0.42 -9.19
C ILE A 126 1.82 -0.03 -7.84
N SER A 127 1.54 -1.25 -7.36
CA SER A 127 2.20 -1.81 -6.17
C SER A 127 3.70 -1.87 -6.28
N ALA A 128 4.23 -2.22 -7.47
CA ALA A 128 5.68 -2.26 -7.67
C ALA A 128 6.30 -0.87 -7.52
N PHE A 129 5.66 0.18 -8.07
CA PHE A 129 6.09 1.56 -7.87
C PHE A 129 5.98 2.01 -6.40
N THR A 130 4.87 1.68 -5.74
CA THR A 130 4.68 1.98 -4.31
C THR A 130 5.77 1.33 -3.46
N LEU A 131 6.07 0.04 -3.71
CA LEU A 131 7.10 -0.71 -3.00
C LEU A 131 8.50 -0.13 -3.28
N ALA A 132 8.81 0.17 -4.54
CA ALA A 132 10.09 0.74 -4.91
C ALA A 132 10.32 2.10 -4.22
N TYR A 133 9.31 2.96 -4.20
CA TYR A 133 9.41 4.28 -3.58
C TYR A 133 9.46 4.21 -2.04
N ALA A 134 8.61 3.38 -1.42
CA ALA A 134 8.67 3.15 0.03
C ALA A 134 10.01 2.52 0.44
N GLY A 135 10.53 1.58 -0.36
CA GLY A 135 11.84 0.97 -0.17
C GLY A 135 12.98 1.98 -0.34
N PHE A 136 12.90 2.86 -1.33
CA PHE A 136 13.85 3.97 -1.48
C PHE A 136 13.87 4.84 -0.22
N GLN A 137 12.72 5.31 0.27
CA GLN A 137 12.68 6.15 1.46
C GLN A 137 13.23 5.45 2.71
N SER A 138 12.87 4.18 2.92
CA SER A 138 13.19 3.46 4.16
C SER A 138 14.53 2.73 4.17
N LEU A 139 15.11 2.39 3.01
CA LEU A 139 16.30 1.52 2.91
C LEU A 139 17.50 2.21 2.27
N PHE A 140 17.38 3.45 1.79
CA PHE A 140 18.48 4.14 1.10
C PHE A 140 19.74 4.31 1.98
N PHE A 141 19.58 4.43 3.30
CA PHE A 141 20.70 4.48 4.24
C PHE A 141 21.65 3.27 4.15
N LEU A 142 21.17 2.12 3.66
CA LEU A 142 22.00 0.93 3.47
C LEU A 142 23.02 1.09 2.32
N VAL A 143 22.75 2.00 1.39
CA VAL A 143 23.54 2.20 0.17
C VAL A 143 24.04 3.64 0.03
N SER A 144 23.71 4.53 0.96
CA SER A 144 24.01 5.97 0.87
C SER A 144 25.49 6.26 0.67
N ASP A 145 26.35 5.53 1.38
CA ASP A 145 27.80 5.72 1.33
C ASP A 145 28.38 5.37 -0.04
N TYR A 146 27.89 4.29 -0.65
CA TYR A 146 28.29 3.89 -1.99
C TYR A 146 27.73 4.84 -3.06
N TRP A 147 26.50 5.32 -2.88
CA TRP A 147 25.88 6.27 -3.80
C TRP A 147 26.61 7.61 -3.82
N GLY A 148 26.94 8.15 -2.64
CA GLY A 148 27.69 9.40 -2.51
C GLY A 148 29.15 9.32 -2.99
N ALA A 149 29.66 8.14 -3.28
CA ALA A 149 30.97 7.98 -3.92
C ALA A 149 30.91 8.13 -5.46
N ILE A 150 29.72 8.00 -6.05
CA ILE A 150 29.51 8.02 -7.52
C ILE A 150 28.91 9.34 -7.98
N VAL A 151 27.95 9.88 -7.22
CA VAL A 151 27.22 11.13 -7.49
C VAL A 151 27.71 12.24 -6.58
#